data_AF-A0A967CXM1-F1
#
_entry.id   AF-A0A967CXM1-F1
#
_cell.length_a   1.000
_cell.length_b   1.000
_cell.length_c   1.000
_cell.angle_alpha   90.00
_cell.angle_beta   90.00
_cell.angle_gamma   90.00
#
_symmetry.space_group_name_H-M   'P 1'
#
loop_
_entity.id
_entity.type
_entity.pdbx_description
1 polymer ?
#
loop_
_entity_poly.entity_id
_entity_poly.type
_entity_poly.pdbx_seq_one_letter_code
_entity_poly.pdbx_strand_id
1 'polypeptide(L)' 'PMIENAKVNMKKIQPVMLDETCPECGSQLVIRKSKYGEFIACSGFPKCRYIKKEEVSTDS' A
#
# COMPACT_ATOMS: atom_id res chain seq x y z
N PRO A 1 42.66 11.25 2.49
CA PRO A 1 41.93 10.43 1.50
C PRO A 1 40.48 10.17 1.96
N MET A 2 39.56 10.90 1.32
CA MET A 2 38.11 10.88 1.56
C MET A 2 37.49 9.67 0.84
N ILE A 3 36.83 8.74 1.53
CA ILE A 3 35.76 7.89 0.95
C ILE A 3 34.77 7.49 2.07
N GLU A 4 33.76 8.32 2.32
CA GLU A 4 32.57 7.95 3.10
C GLU A 4 31.35 8.14 2.19
N ASN A 5 30.80 7.05 1.67
CA ASN A 5 29.63 7.08 0.79
C ASN A 5 28.66 5.94 1.08
N ALA A 6 27.39 6.25 0.79
CA ALA A 6 26.22 5.38 0.73
C ALA A 6 25.45 5.16 2.06
N LYS A 7 24.90 6.26 2.62
CA LYS A 7 23.68 6.16 3.42
C LYS A 7 22.53 5.74 2.51
N VAL A 8 22.14 4.48 2.62
CA VAL A 8 21.06 3.86 1.85
C VAL A 8 19.71 4.45 2.32
N ASN A 9 19.15 5.39 1.56
CA ASN A 9 17.81 5.94 1.78
C ASN A 9 16.73 4.93 1.37
N MET A 10 16.56 3.85 2.15
CA MET A 10 15.39 2.98 2.04
C MET A 10 14.22 3.69 2.74
N LYS A 11 13.42 4.44 1.98
CA LYS A 11 12.04 4.77 2.40
C LYS A 11 11.33 3.43 2.63
N LYS A 12 11.28 2.97 3.88
CA LYS A 12 10.45 1.83 4.29
C LYS A 12 9.02 2.27 4.11
N ILE A 13 8.44 2.01 2.95
CA ILE A 13 7.02 2.23 2.81
C ILE A 13 6.34 1.07 3.53
N GLN A 14 5.96 1.33 4.77
CA GLN A 14 5.21 0.41 5.61
C GLN A 14 3.87 0.13 4.93
N PRO A 15 3.36 -1.11 4.94
CA PRO A 15 2.01 -1.41 4.47
C PRO A 15 1.03 -0.56 5.28
N VAL A 16 0.41 0.42 4.62
CA VAL A 16 -0.50 1.36 5.28
C VAL A 16 -1.84 0.68 5.43
N MET A 17 -2.23 0.38 6.68
CA MET A 17 -3.62 0.05 6.96
C MET A 17 -4.44 1.34 6.85
N LEU A 18 -5.55 1.27 6.12
CA LEU A 18 -6.50 2.38 6.06
C LEU A 18 -7.38 2.33 7.29
N ASP A 19 -7.73 3.51 7.80
CA ASP A 19 -8.81 3.66 8.78
C ASP A 19 -10.19 3.33 8.16
N GLU A 20 -10.27 3.16 6.84
CA GLU A 20 -11.46 2.71 6.13
C GLU A 20 -11.67 1.20 6.25
N THR A 21 -12.88 0.82 6.60
CA THR A 21 -13.35 -0.57 6.62
C THR A 21 -14.02 -0.93 5.30
N CYS A 22 -13.79 -2.17 4.86
CA CYS A 22 -14.39 -2.75 3.67
C CYS A 22 -15.92 -2.77 3.80
N PRO A 23 -16.68 -2.20 2.85
CA PRO A 23 -18.14 -2.19 2.90
C PRO A 23 -18.77 -3.56 2.67
N GLU A 24 -18.03 -4.53 2.10
CA GLU A 24 -18.56 -5.87 1.84
C GLU A 24 -18.46 -6.83 3.03
N CYS A 25 -17.46 -6.66 3.90
CA CYS A 25 -17.22 -7.58 5.02
C CYS A 25 -16.91 -6.91 6.36
N GLY A 26 -16.78 -5.58 6.39
CA GLY A 26 -16.43 -4.81 7.60
C GLY A 26 -14.97 -4.92 8.03
N SER A 27 -14.12 -5.67 7.32
CA SER A 27 -12.68 -5.80 7.66
C SER A 27 -11.89 -4.57 7.24
N GLN A 28 -10.75 -4.29 7.88
CA GLN A 28 -9.89 -3.17 7.49
C GLN A 28 -9.43 -3.25 6.02
N LEU A 29 -9.36 -2.10 5.35
CA LEU A 29 -8.70 -1.98 4.06
C LEU A 29 -7.20 -1.74 4.25
N VAL A 30 -6.39 -2.25 3.33
CA VAL A 30 -4.93 -2.14 3.39
C VAL A 30 -4.37 -1.76 2.03
N ILE A 31 -3.39 -0.85 2.00
CA ILE A 31 -2.63 -0.53 0.79
C ILE A 31 -1.58 -1.60 0.59
N ARG A 32 -1.63 -2.24 -0.58
CA ARG A 32 -0.63 -3.18 -1.06
C ARG A 32 0.15 -2.57 -2.21
N LYS A 33 1.47 -2.71 -2.16
CA LYS A 33 2.36 -2.36 -3.28
C LYS A 33 2.44 -3.51 -4.25
N SER A 34 2.17 -3.21 -5.52
CA SER A 34 2.45 -4.08 -6.66
C SER A 34 3.53 -3.47 -7.55
N LYS A 35 3.99 -4.24 -8.53
CA LYS A 35 4.89 -3.76 -9.58
C LYS A 35 4.33 -2.61 -10.42
N TYR A 36 3.00 -2.43 -10.43
CA TYR A 36 2.32 -1.37 -11.18
C TYR A 36 1.95 -0.16 -10.33
N GLY A 37 2.14 -0.22 -9.02
CA GLY A 37 1.69 0.82 -8.10
C GLY A 37 1.04 0.25 -6.86
N GLU A 38 0.61 1.17 -6.00
CA GLU A 38 -0.07 0.86 -4.75
C GLU A 38 -1.58 0.77 -5.00
N PHE A 39 -2.22 -0.24 -4.41
CA PHE A 39 -3.66 -0.43 -4.55
C PHE A 39 -4.25 -0.82 -3.20
N ILE A 40 -5.49 -0.41 -2.95
CA ILE A 40 -6.19 -0.71 -1.71
C ILE A 40 -6.97 -2.01 -1.87
N ALA A 41 -6.72 -2.97 -1.00
CA ALA A 41 -7.40 -4.26 -0.98
C ALA A 41 -7.92 -4.57 0.42
N CYS A 42 -8.95 -5.41 0.50
CA CYS A 42 -9.44 -5.88 1.78
C CYS A 42 -8.43 -6.77 2.49
N SER A 43 -8.22 -6.51 3.80
CA SER A 43 -7.39 -7.37 4.66
C SER A 43 -7.97 -8.79 4.81
N GLY A 44 -9.28 -8.95 4.58
CA GLY A 44 -9.98 -10.22 4.68
C GLY A 44 -9.83 -11.19 3.50
N PHE A 45 -8.93 -10.96 2.54
CA PHE A 45 -8.70 -11.91 1.43
C PHE A 45 -8.17 -13.27 1.95
N PRO A 46 -8.66 -14.44 1.47
CA PRO A 46 -9.51 -14.69 0.29
C PRO A 46 -11.02 -14.64 0.53
N LYS A 47 -11.47 -14.45 1.78
CA LYS A 47 -12.90 -14.42 2.15
C LYS A 47 -13.60 -13.18 1.61
N CYS A 48 -12.89 -12.06 1.52
CA CYS A 48 -13.35 -10.85 0.88
C CYS A 48 -12.36 -10.45 -0.23
N ARG A 49 -12.87 -10.31 -1.46
CA ARG A 49 -12.08 -9.92 -2.65
C ARG A 49 -12.31 -8.46 -3.05
N TYR A 50 -12.80 -7.64 -2.13
CA TYR A 50 -13.01 -6.22 -2.37
C TYR A 50 -11.67 -5.53 -2.63
N ILE A 51 -11.62 -4.76 -3.72
CA ILE A 51 -10.48 -3.95 -4.14
C ILE A 51 -11.01 -2.56 -4.39
N LYS A 52 -10.48 -1.57 -3.67
CA LYS A 52 -10.84 -0.16 -3.87
C LYS A 52 -9.99 0.37 -5.02
N LYS A 53 -10.63 0.73 -6.12
CA LYS A 53 -10.01 1.32 -7.31
C LYS A 53 -9.74 2.82 -7.11
N GLU A 54 -9.31 3.21 -5.92
CA GLU A 54 -8.87 4.59 -5.72
C GLU A 54 -7.53 4.69 -6.43
N GLU A 55 -7.59 5.27 -7.61
CA GLU A 55 -6.45 5.49 -8.48
C GLU A 55 -5.54 6.42 -7.69
N VAL A 56 -4.44 5.90 -7.15
CA VAL A 56 -3.30 6.75 -6.80
C VAL A 56 -2.71 7.19 -8.14
N SER A 57 -3.46 8.05 -8.83
CA SER A 57 -3.08 8.73 -10.05
C SER A 57 -1.82 9.49 -9.69
N THR A 58 -0.70 8.92 -10.13
CA THR A 58 0.52 9.67 -10.34
C THR A 58 0.21 10.67 -11.44
N ASP A 59 -0.45 11.76 -11.08
CA ASP A 59 -0.47 12.95 -11.89
C ASP A 59 0.51 13.95 -11.27
N SER A 60 1.47 14.34 -12.11
CA SER A 60 2.48 15.38 -11.96
C SER A 60 3.82 15.01 -11.29
#